data_AF-A0A4R2CQ68-F1
#
_entry.id   AF-A0A4R2CQ68-F1
#
_cell.length_a   1.000
_cell.length_b   1.000
_cell.length_c   1.000
_cell.angle_alpha   90.00
_cell.angle_beta   90.00
_cell.angle_gamma   90.00
#
_symmetry.space_group_name_H-M   'P 1'
#
loop_
_entity.id
_entity.type
_entity.pdbx_description
1 polymer ?
#
loop_
_entity_poly.entity_id
_entity_poly.type
_entity_poly.pdbx_seq_one_letter_code
_entity_poly.pdbx_strand_id
1 'polypeptide(L)'
;MWPEHWPTITRQIATHTDTALTAVRSETVPVFDEALAELNTLPYEQVTAVHAGMVRELLEELHPEGLTGEDVQGVLENTLRNAMRWLPSLQPDAVVAVLTGTLGVHDDEAPKVRPGDYVTAGLLVLAELLAARKAAPGPYLRRAVAEIERAETVEMP
;
A
#
# COMPACT_ATOMS: atom_id res chain seq x y z
N MET A 1 3.40 9.84 -16.17
CA MET A 1 3.56 8.76 -17.16
C MET A 1 4.62 7.80 -16.65
N TRP A 2 4.34 6.50 -16.66
CA TRP A 2 5.27 5.45 -16.23
C TRP A 2 6.25 5.09 -17.35
N PRO A 3 7.43 4.53 -17.04
CA PRO A 3 8.40 4.14 -18.05
C PRO A 3 7.81 3.14 -19.07
N GLU A 4 8.08 3.37 -20.36
CA GLU A 4 7.56 2.52 -21.44
C GLU A 4 8.13 1.10 -21.43
N HIS A 5 9.33 0.92 -20.86
CA HIS A 5 9.98 -0.40 -20.77
C HIS A 5 9.38 -1.31 -19.69
N TRP A 6 8.59 -0.77 -18.75
CA TRP A 6 7.93 -1.59 -17.74
C TRP A 6 6.93 -2.56 -18.37
N PRO A 7 6.78 -3.80 -17.85
CA PRO A 7 5.70 -4.68 -18.25
C PRO A 7 4.32 -4.02 -18.13
N THR A 8 3.38 -4.43 -18.97
CA THR A 8 2.03 -3.83 -18.99
C THR A 8 1.34 -3.92 -17.62
N ILE A 9 1.40 -5.09 -16.97
CA ILE A 9 0.81 -5.29 -15.63
C ILE A 9 1.43 -4.32 -14.63
N THR A 10 2.76 -4.18 -14.60
CA THR A 10 3.47 -3.24 -13.71
C THR A 10 3.01 -1.80 -13.92
N ARG A 11 2.85 -1.35 -15.18
CA ARG A 11 2.32 -0.01 -15.47
C ARG A 11 0.86 0.15 -15.03
N GLN A 12 0.03 -0.88 -15.17
CA GLN A 12 -1.35 -0.85 -14.69
C GLN A 12 -1.39 -0.75 -13.17
N ILE A 13 -0.63 -1.58 -12.44
CA ILE A 13 -0.52 -1.51 -10.97
C ILE A 13 -0.13 -0.10 -10.54
N ALA A 14 0.91 0.47 -11.15
CA ALA A 14 1.38 1.81 -10.81
C ALA A 14 0.32 2.90 -11.12
N THR A 15 -0.39 2.77 -12.24
CA THR A 15 -1.45 3.72 -12.64
C THR A 15 -2.62 3.70 -11.68
N HIS A 16 -3.18 2.51 -11.42
CA HIS A 16 -4.37 2.42 -10.57
C HIS A 16 -4.03 2.68 -9.09
N THR A 17 -2.81 2.35 -8.64
CA THR A 17 -2.34 2.75 -7.30
C THR A 17 -2.22 4.27 -7.17
N ASP A 18 -1.62 4.97 -8.15
CA ASP A 18 -1.50 6.43 -8.15
C ASP A 18 -2.86 7.14 -8.20
N THR A 19 -3.79 6.62 -9.02
CA THR A 19 -5.18 7.09 -9.06
C THR A 19 -5.88 6.88 -7.72
N ALA A 20 -5.78 5.68 -7.13
CA ALA A 20 -6.41 5.39 -5.84
C ALA A 20 -5.85 6.28 -4.72
N LEU A 21 -4.53 6.46 -4.64
CA LEU A 21 -3.90 7.34 -3.64
C LEU A 21 -4.29 8.81 -3.82
N THR A 22 -4.47 9.25 -5.07
CA THR A 22 -5.01 10.58 -5.37
C THR A 22 -6.46 10.71 -4.91
N ALA A 23 -7.28 9.70 -5.15
CA ALA A 23 -8.68 9.66 -4.73
C ALA A 23 -8.85 9.64 -3.20
N VAL A 24 -7.99 8.92 -2.48
CA VAL A 24 -7.95 8.95 -0.99
C VAL A 24 -7.65 10.37 -0.50
N ARG A 25 -6.66 11.05 -1.10
CA ARG A 25 -6.30 12.43 -0.71
C ARG A 25 -7.41 13.45 -0.97
N SER A 26 -8.27 13.21 -1.95
CA SER A 26 -9.44 14.05 -2.25
C SER A 26 -10.75 13.48 -1.72
N GLU A 27 -10.70 12.41 -0.92
CA GLU A 27 -11.86 11.69 -0.34
C GLU A 27 -12.94 11.38 -1.39
N THR A 28 -12.53 11.04 -2.62
CA THR A 28 -13.44 10.86 -3.76
C THR A 28 -13.83 9.40 -3.94
N VAL A 29 -14.86 8.96 -3.21
CA VAL A 29 -15.33 7.57 -3.17
C VAL A 29 -15.49 6.93 -4.55
N PRO A 30 -16.18 7.53 -5.54
CA PRO A 30 -16.38 6.85 -6.83
C PRO A 30 -15.08 6.57 -7.59
N VAL A 31 -14.12 7.50 -7.53
CA VAL A 31 -12.81 7.33 -8.19
C VAL A 31 -11.96 6.31 -7.45
N PHE A 32 -12.06 6.28 -6.11
CA PHE A 32 -11.38 5.28 -5.30
C PHE A 32 -11.91 3.87 -5.59
N ASP A 33 -13.24 3.71 -5.64
CA ASP A 33 -13.90 2.42 -5.93
C ASP A 33 -13.56 1.90 -7.33
N GLU A 34 -13.52 2.78 -8.34
CA GLU A 34 -13.13 2.41 -9.71
C GLU A 34 -11.66 1.96 -9.76
N ALA A 35 -10.75 2.73 -9.17
CA ALA A 35 -9.33 2.35 -9.13
C ALA A 35 -9.09 1.05 -8.37
N LEU A 36 -9.83 0.82 -7.28
CA LEU A 36 -9.78 -0.42 -6.51
C LEU A 36 -10.33 -1.60 -7.31
N ALA A 37 -11.42 -1.41 -8.06
CA ALA A 37 -11.97 -2.44 -8.95
C ALA A 37 -10.93 -2.85 -10.01
N GLU A 38 -10.25 -1.89 -10.63
CA GLU A 38 -9.18 -2.17 -11.60
C GLU A 38 -8.00 -2.91 -10.95
N LEU A 39 -7.54 -2.49 -9.77
CA LEU A 39 -6.47 -3.19 -9.03
C LEU A 39 -6.85 -4.64 -8.70
N ASN A 40 -8.12 -4.89 -8.34
CA ASN A 40 -8.62 -6.23 -8.03
C ASN A 40 -8.69 -7.17 -9.24
N THR A 41 -8.54 -6.66 -10.47
CA THR A 41 -8.41 -7.49 -11.68
C THR A 41 -6.98 -7.94 -11.95
N LEU A 42 -5.98 -7.32 -11.29
CA LEU A 42 -4.57 -7.60 -11.48
C LEU A 42 -4.08 -8.72 -10.54
N PRO A 43 -2.91 -9.34 -10.81
CA PRO A 43 -2.35 -10.36 -9.93
C PRO A 43 -2.15 -9.84 -8.51
N TYR A 44 -2.89 -10.41 -7.55
CA TYR A 44 -2.90 -9.96 -6.14
C TYR A 44 -1.49 -9.85 -5.54
N GLU A 45 -0.65 -10.88 -5.76
CA GLU A 45 0.72 -10.92 -5.24
C GLU A 45 1.59 -9.77 -5.77
N GLN A 46 1.43 -9.38 -7.04
CA GLN A 46 2.20 -8.26 -7.60
C GLN A 46 1.71 -6.92 -7.06
N VAL A 47 0.39 -6.74 -6.89
CA VAL A 47 -0.19 -5.53 -6.30
C VAL A 47 0.31 -5.37 -4.87
N THR A 48 0.19 -6.41 -4.04
CA THR A 48 0.59 -6.35 -2.65
C THR A 48 2.10 -6.27 -2.47
N ALA A 49 2.90 -6.87 -3.35
CA ALA A 49 4.36 -6.71 -3.33
C ALA A 49 4.77 -5.25 -3.56
N VAL A 50 4.17 -4.57 -4.55
CA VAL A 50 4.43 -3.14 -4.81
C VAL A 50 4.01 -2.29 -3.61
N HIS A 51 2.80 -2.52 -3.07
CA HIS A 51 2.31 -1.77 -1.91
C HIS A 51 3.17 -2.00 -0.67
N ALA A 52 3.57 -3.24 -0.40
CA ALA A 52 4.44 -3.58 0.72
C ALA A 52 5.85 -2.98 0.56
N GLY A 53 6.39 -2.93 -0.66
CA GLY A 53 7.63 -2.20 -0.96
C GLY A 53 7.53 -0.72 -0.59
N MET A 54 6.45 -0.06 -1.00
CA MET A 54 6.22 1.35 -0.67
C MET A 54 6.03 1.58 0.83
N VAL A 55 5.25 0.74 1.52
CA VAL A 55 5.01 0.88 2.97
C VAL A 55 6.33 0.74 3.75
N ARG A 56 7.14 -0.29 3.46
CA ARG A 56 8.42 -0.51 4.14
C ARG A 56 9.36 0.67 3.97
N GLU A 57 9.53 1.14 2.74
CA GLU A 57 10.41 2.27 2.45
C GLU A 57 9.94 3.56 3.15
N LEU A 58 8.62 3.82 3.17
CA LEU A 58 8.06 4.97 3.88
C LEU A 58 8.25 4.88 5.39
N LEU A 59 8.08 3.70 5.99
CA LEU A 59 8.32 3.48 7.40
C LEU A 59 9.80 3.68 7.76
N GLU A 60 10.71 3.15 6.95
CA GLU A 60 12.16 3.34 7.13
C GLU A 60 12.56 4.81 7.04
N GLU A 61 12.02 5.56 6.09
CA GLU A 61 12.30 7.00 5.97
C GLU A 61 11.70 7.84 7.11
N LEU A 62 10.54 7.46 7.65
CA LEU A 62 9.89 8.15 8.76
C LEU A 62 10.55 7.83 10.10
N HIS A 63 11.16 6.65 10.23
CA HIS A 63 11.73 6.14 11.47
C HIS A 63 13.18 5.65 11.26
N PRO A 64 14.13 6.55 10.92
CA PRO A 64 15.51 6.19 10.60
C PRO A 64 16.28 5.58 11.78
N GLU A 65 15.86 5.88 13.01
CA GLU A 65 16.44 5.33 14.25
C GLU A 65 15.82 4.00 14.67
N GLY A 66 14.90 3.46 13.85
CA GLY A 66 14.15 2.24 14.13
C GLY A 66 12.68 2.50 14.40
N LEU A 67 11.87 1.51 14.04
CA LEU A 67 10.42 1.51 14.19
C LEU A 67 10.02 0.91 15.54
N THR A 68 9.22 1.64 16.33
CA THR A 68 8.68 1.15 17.60
C THR A 68 7.24 0.66 17.47
N GLY A 69 6.74 -0.06 18.47
CA GLY A 69 5.32 -0.45 18.52
C GLY A 69 4.38 0.75 18.61
N GLU A 70 4.79 1.84 19.27
CA GLU A 70 4.02 3.09 19.34
C GLU A 70 3.91 3.77 17.98
N ASP A 71 4.96 3.72 17.16
CA ASP A 71 4.93 4.25 15.79
C ASP A 71 3.93 3.50 14.92
N VAL A 72 3.95 2.17 14.97
CA VAL A 72 3.00 1.31 14.24
C VAL A 72 1.56 1.55 14.71
N GLN A 73 1.37 1.65 16.03
CA GLN A 73 0.06 1.98 16.60
C GLN A 73 -0.42 3.36 16.13
N GLY A 74 0.48 4.35 16.05
CA GLY A 74 0.16 5.68 15.53
C GLY A 74 -0.32 5.64 14.09
N VAL A 75 0.33 4.86 13.22
CA VAL A 75 -0.11 4.67 11.82
C VAL A 75 -1.50 4.03 11.79
N LEU A 76 -1.71 2.93 12.53
CA LEU A 76 -3.02 2.26 12.62
C LEU A 76 -4.13 3.23 13.05
N GLU A 77 -3.92 3.96 14.14
CA GLU A 77 -4.92 4.87 14.68
C GLU A 77 -5.25 6.02 13.71
N ASN A 78 -4.23 6.60 13.08
CA ASN A 78 -4.43 7.70 12.14
C ASN A 78 -5.11 7.22 10.84
N THR A 79 -4.68 6.09 10.28
CA THR A 79 -5.33 5.48 9.11
C THR A 79 -6.80 5.24 9.38
N LEU A 80 -7.15 4.58 10.50
CA LEU A 80 -8.54 4.32 10.86
C LEU A 80 -9.33 5.61 11.06
N ARG A 81 -8.80 6.55 11.86
CA ARG A 81 -9.45 7.82 12.18
C ARG A 81 -9.74 8.66 10.94
N ASN A 82 -8.83 8.69 9.98
CA ASN A 82 -8.95 9.49 8.77
C ASN A 82 -9.85 8.80 7.74
N ALA A 83 -9.66 7.49 7.51
CA ALA A 83 -10.42 6.76 6.51
C ALA A 83 -11.90 6.55 6.90
N MET A 84 -12.20 6.21 8.15
CA MET A 84 -13.58 5.90 8.57
C MET A 84 -14.55 7.08 8.45
N ARG A 85 -14.05 8.31 8.30
CA ARG A 85 -14.88 9.51 8.09
C ARG A 85 -15.59 9.51 6.74
N TRP A 86 -14.98 8.94 5.72
CA TRP A 86 -15.47 8.96 4.34
C TRP A 86 -15.65 7.55 3.74
N LEU A 87 -15.00 6.54 4.33
CA LEU A 87 -15.12 5.12 3.97
C LEU A 87 -15.47 4.26 5.20
N PRO A 88 -16.73 4.30 5.69
CA PRO A 88 -17.15 3.61 6.91
C PRO A 88 -17.17 2.07 6.79
N SER A 89 -16.98 1.52 5.59
CA SER A 89 -16.89 0.09 5.33
C SER A 89 -15.51 -0.52 5.64
N LEU A 90 -14.50 0.30 5.94
CA LEU A 90 -13.15 -0.16 6.26
C LEU A 90 -13.14 -1.14 7.44
N GLN A 91 -12.49 -2.29 7.24
CA GLN A 91 -12.31 -3.29 8.28
C GLN A 91 -11.01 -3.02 9.07
N PRO A 92 -11.06 -2.82 10.40
CA PRO A 92 -9.85 -2.57 11.20
C PRO A 92 -8.83 -3.70 11.13
N ASP A 93 -9.29 -4.95 11.11
CA ASP A 93 -8.44 -6.14 11.00
C ASP A 93 -7.62 -6.16 9.71
N ALA A 94 -8.13 -5.55 8.62
CA ALA A 94 -7.39 -5.43 7.37
C ALA A 94 -6.21 -4.45 7.48
N VAL A 95 -6.38 -3.36 8.24
CA VAL A 95 -5.29 -2.40 8.49
C VAL A 95 -4.21 -3.04 9.37
N VAL A 96 -4.62 -3.79 10.39
CA VAL A 96 -3.70 -4.57 11.22
C VAL A 96 -2.93 -5.58 10.36
N ALA A 97 -3.62 -6.36 9.53
CA ALA A 97 -2.99 -7.37 8.67
C ALA A 97 -1.97 -6.77 7.69
N VAL A 98 -2.24 -5.58 7.14
CA VAL A 98 -1.28 -4.86 6.28
C VAL A 98 -0.04 -4.47 7.07
N LEU A 99 -0.20 -3.87 8.26
CA LEU A 99 0.92 -3.40 9.08
C LEU A 99 1.75 -4.54 9.63
N THR A 100 1.14 -5.66 10.05
CA THR A 100 1.89 -6.83 10.52
C THR A 100 2.56 -7.56 9.36
N GLY A 101 1.87 -7.69 8.23
CA GLY A 101 2.41 -8.32 7.02
C GLY A 101 3.64 -7.59 6.46
N THR A 102 3.65 -6.24 6.47
CA THR A 102 4.81 -5.46 6.02
C THR A 102 6.02 -5.60 6.95
N LEU A 103 5.79 -5.95 8.21
CA LEU A 103 6.82 -6.25 9.21
C LEU A 103 7.23 -7.73 9.24
N GLY A 104 6.68 -8.55 8.33
CA GLY A 104 6.95 -9.98 8.28
C GLY A 104 6.33 -10.78 9.43
N VAL A 105 5.43 -10.18 10.21
CA VAL A 105 4.72 -10.84 11.31
C VAL A 105 3.54 -11.60 10.72
N HIS A 106 3.64 -12.92 10.78
CA HIS A 106 2.59 -13.84 10.35
C HIS A 106 1.98 -14.48 11.60
N ASP A 107 0.67 -14.31 11.75
CA ASP A 107 -0.13 -14.95 12.80
C ASP A 107 -1.12 -15.90 12.14
N ASP A 108 -0.91 -17.20 12.31
CA ASP A 108 -1.76 -18.25 11.74
C ASP A 108 -3.15 -18.29 12.39
N GLU A 109 -3.32 -17.66 13.57
CA GLU A 109 -4.59 -17.56 14.29
C GLU A 109 -5.38 -16.28 13.94
N ALA A 110 -4.78 -15.34 13.21
CA ALA A 110 -5.42 -14.10 12.83
C ALA A 110 -6.61 -14.32 11.85
N PRO A 111 -7.68 -13.51 11.95
CA PRO A 111 -8.78 -13.56 10.99
C PRO A 111 -8.29 -13.39 9.54
N LYS A 112 -8.75 -14.26 8.64
CA LYS A 112 -8.41 -14.18 7.22
C LYS A 112 -9.07 -12.96 6.58
N VAL A 113 -8.26 -11.95 6.26
CA VAL A 113 -8.68 -10.76 5.53
C VAL A 113 -8.91 -11.11 4.06
N ARG A 114 -9.99 -10.61 3.47
CA ARG A 114 -10.26 -10.83 2.04
C ARG A 114 -9.25 -10.04 1.20
N PRO A 115 -8.82 -10.56 0.03
CA PRO A 115 -7.85 -9.86 -0.82
C PRO A 115 -8.20 -8.39 -1.12
N GLY A 116 -9.47 -8.11 -1.46
CA GLY A 116 -9.93 -6.74 -1.72
C GLY A 116 -9.89 -5.83 -0.48
N ASP A 117 -10.19 -6.37 0.71
CA ASP A 117 -10.12 -5.60 1.97
C ASP A 117 -8.66 -5.29 2.32
N TYR A 118 -7.74 -6.22 2.05
CA TYR A 118 -6.30 -6.04 2.25
C TYR A 118 -5.74 -4.95 1.32
N VAL A 119 -6.08 -4.97 0.02
CA VAL A 119 -5.66 -3.94 -0.94
C VAL A 119 -6.23 -2.57 -0.55
N THR A 120 -7.50 -2.52 -0.13
CA THR A 120 -8.15 -1.29 0.36
C THR A 120 -7.38 -0.72 1.56
N ALA A 121 -7.12 -1.54 2.58
CA ALA A 121 -6.38 -1.13 3.75
C ALA A 121 -4.94 -0.69 3.40
N GLY A 122 -4.27 -1.39 2.49
CA GLY A 122 -2.93 -1.07 2.00
C GLY A 122 -2.83 0.33 1.39
N LEU A 123 -3.80 0.69 0.55
CA LEU A 123 -3.88 2.03 -0.05
C LEU A 123 -4.11 3.13 0.99
N LEU A 124 -4.90 2.87 2.02
CA LEU A 124 -5.17 3.83 3.09
C LEU A 124 -3.95 4.03 4.01
N VAL A 125 -3.24 2.95 4.34
CA VAL A 125 -1.96 3.02 5.07
C VAL A 125 -0.94 3.80 4.26
N LEU A 126 -0.81 3.52 2.96
CA LEU A 126 0.10 4.26 2.07
C LEU A 126 -0.25 5.75 2.01
N ALA A 127 -1.52 6.09 1.89
CA ALA A 127 -1.95 7.49 1.87
C ALA A 127 -1.61 8.20 3.18
N GLU A 128 -1.79 7.55 4.34
CA GLU A 128 -1.41 8.09 5.65
C GLU A 128 0.10 8.33 5.74
N LEU A 129 0.92 7.33 5.39
CA LEU A 129 2.38 7.44 5.42
C LEU A 129 2.90 8.51 4.46
N LEU A 130 2.34 8.60 3.24
CA LEU A 130 2.68 9.65 2.27
C LEU A 130 2.30 11.04 2.79
N ALA A 131 1.17 11.17 3.48
CA ALA A 131 0.75 12.42 4.10
C ALA A 131 1.70 12.83 5.23
N ALA A 132 2.06 11.91 6.12
CA ALA A 132 3.03 12.13 7.19
C ALA A 132 4.40 12.56 6.64
N ARG A 133 4.86 11.89 5.57
CA ARG A 133 6.11 12.19 4.87
C ARG A 133 6.06 13.48 4.03
N LYS A 134 4.85 13.97 3.74
CA LYS A 134 4.54 15.08 2.82
C LYS A 134 5.10 14.84 1.41
N ALA A 135 4.94 13.61 0.91
CA ALA A 135 5.50 13.19 -0.36
C ALA A 135 4.45 12.74 -1.36
N ALA A 136 4.81 12.84 -2.65
CA ALA A 136 4.01 12.28 -3.73
C ALA A 136 4.26 10.76 -3.85
N PRO A 137 3.26 9.98 -4.31
CA PRO A 137 3.38 8.53 -4.46
C PRO A 137 4.35 8.08 -5.57
N GLY A 138 4.45 8.84 -6.65
CA GLY A 138 5.17 8.42 -7.87
C GLY A 138 6.64 8.01 -7.68
N PRO A 139 7.46 8.72 -6.88
CA PRO A 139 8.82 8.27 -6.54
C PRO A 139 8.87 6.91 -5.83
N TYR A 140 8.00 6.68 -4.84
CA TYR A 140 7.95 5.41 -4.10
C TYR A 140 7.47 4.26 -4.98
N LEU A 141 6.48 4.50 -5.85
CA LEU A 141 6.04 3.51 -6.85
C LEU A 141 7.19 3.06 -7.75
N ARG A 142 8.01 3.99 -8.25
CA ARG A 142 9.16 3.66 -9.09
C ARG A 142 10.21 2.85 -8.35
N ARG A 143 10.50 3.21 -7.10
CA ARG A 143 11.49 2.51 -6.28
C ARG A 143 11.01 1.12 -5.88
N ALA A 144 9.74 0.96 -5.50
CA ALA A 144 9.14 -0.33 -5.20
C ALA A 144 9.20 -1.28 -6.41
N VAL A 145 8.88 -0.80 -7.61
CA VAL A 145 9.00 -1.61 -8.84
C VAL A 145 10.47 -1.96 -9.12
N ALA A 146 11.38 -1.00 -9.03
CA ALA A 146 12.81 -1.26 -9.28
C ALA A 146 13.43 -2.23 -8.25
N GLU A 147 12.93 -2.24 -7.01
CA GLU A 147 13.30 -3.22 -5.98
C GLU A 147 12.88 -4.63 -6.37
N ILE A 148 11.63 -4.80 -6.81
CA ILE A 148 11.10 -6.10 -7.24
C ILE A 148 11.89 -6.63 -8.44
N GLU A 149 12.09 -5.80 -9.48
CA GLU A 149 12.85 -6.19 -10.67
C GLU A 149 14.29 -6.63 -10.32
N ARG A 150 14.93 -5.95 -9.37
CA ARG A 150 16.27 -6.33 -8.90
C ARG A 150 16.25 -7.65 -8.12
N ALA A 151 15.28 -7.85 -7.23
CA ALA A 151 15.16 -9.09 -6.45
C ALA A 151 14.96 -10.30 -7.36
N GLU A 152 14.06 -10.19 -8.35
CA GLU A 152 13.81 -11.25 -9.34
C GLU A 152 15.04 -11.59 -10.18
N THR A 153 15.90 -10.59 -10.47
CA THR A 153 17.15 -10.81 -11.21
C THR A 153 18.21 -11.55 -10.38
N VAL A 154 18.21 -11.39 -9.06
CA VAL A 154 19.19 -12.03 -8.15
C VAL A 154 18.84 -13.50 -7.87
N GLU A 155 17.56 -13.87 -7.94
CA GLU A 155 17.08 -15.23 -7.66
C GLU A 155 17.19 -16.22 -8.84
N MET A 156 17.64 -15.77 -10.02
CA MET A 156 17.92 -16.61 -11.18
C MET A 156 19.45 -16.80 -11.39
N PRO A 157 20.07 -17.85 -10.82
CA PRO A 157 21.46 -18.22 -11.10
C PRO A 157 21.67 -18.86 -12.49
#